data_AF-A0A1G6DR90-F1
#
_entry.id   AF-A0A1G6DR90-F1
#
_cell.length_a   1.000
_cell.length_b   1.000
_cell.length_c   1.000
_cell.angle_alpha   90.00
_cell.angle_beta   90.00
_cell.angle_gamma   90.00
#
_symmetry.space_group_name_H-M   'P 1'
#
loop_
_entity.id
_entity.type
_entity.pdbx_description
1 polymer ?
#
loop_
_entity_poly.entity_id
_entity_poly.type
_entity_poly.pdbx_seq_one_letter_code
_entity_poly.pdbx_strand_id
1 'polypeptide(L)'
;MELTTLNKEYKLLREEVEEKFVKMSMIDANINLVEEYWITSDHTLGNATAYFSTYEMGIEYALDRVDYRMTLNADGQKPFIILVNGKAINTYGQLEAFLNGEFKIKADNVVESNVLRLYS
;
A
#
# COMPACT_ATOMS: atom_id res chain seq x y z
N MET A 1 -1.37 3.15 -21.10
CA MET A 1 -2.12 4.36 -20.69
C MET A 1 -2.61 4.23 -19.25
N GLU A 2 -3.03 3.05 -18.82
CA GLU A 2 -3.60 2.80 -17.48
C GLU A 2 -2.59 2.87 -16.31
N LEU A 3 -1.38 2.31 -16.47
CA LEU A 3 -0.29 2.46 -15.49
C LEU A 3 0.05 3.94 -15.21
N THR A 4 -0.04 4.78 -16.23
CA THR A 4 0.17 6.23 -16.10
C THR A 4 -0.94 6.88 -15.28
N THR A 5 -2.17 6.36 -15.33
CA THR A 5 -3.29 6.84 -14.52
C THR A 5 -3.13 6.41 -13.06
N LEU A 6 -2.85 5.13 -12.80
CA LEU A 6 -2.60 4.62 -11.44
C LEU A 6 -1.42 5.33 -10.75
N ASN A 7 -0.35 5.60 -11.50
CA ASN A 7 0.81 6.32 -10.95
C ASN A 7 0.44 7.78 -10.62
N LYS A 8 -0.39 8.44 -11.44
CA LYS A 8 -0.92 9.78 -11.12
C LYS A 8 -1.81 9.75 -9.89
N GLU A 9 -2.71 8.78 -9.78
CA GLU A 9 -3.59 8.60 -8.62
C GLU A 9 -2.78 8.39 -7.34
N TYR A 10 -1.81 7.49 -7.36
CA TYR A 10 -0.89 7.25 -6.26
C TYR A 10 -0.18 8.54 -5.80
N LYS A 11 0.35 9.31 -6.75
CA LYS A 11 1.04 10.57 -6.45
C LYS A 11 0.11 11.63 -5.86
N LEU A 12 -1.09 11.78 -6.39
CA LEU A 12 -2.08 12.74 -5.88
C LEU A 12 -2.51 12.39 -4.44
N LEU A 13 -2.79 11.11 -4.17
CA LEU A 13 -3.14 10.65 -2.83
C LEU A 13 -2.00 10.86 -1.83
N ARG A 14 -0.76 10.59 -2.25
CA ARG A 14 0.45 10.83 -1.45
C ARG A 14 0.61 12.31 -1.10
N GLU A 15 0.43 13.19 -2.07
CA GLU A 15 0.54 14.64 -1.87
C GLU A 15 -0.52 15.16 -0.89
N GLU A 16 -1.78 14.71 -1.02
CA GLU A 16 -2.86 15.10 -0.10
C GLU A 16 -2.60 14.63 1.33
N VAL A 17 -2.14 13.38 1.49
CA VAL A 17 -1.83 12.79 2.79
C VAL A 17 -0.64 13.49 3.44
N GLU A 18 0.41 13.79 2.67
CA GLU A 18 1.60 14.50 3.13
C GLU A 18 1.26 15.92 3.60
N GLU A 19 0.47 16.68 2.82
CA GLU A 19 0.03 18.02 3.20
C GLU A 19 -0.75 17.98 4.53
N LYS A 20 -1.64 17.00 4.69
CA LYS A 20 -2.40 16.82 5.93
C LYS A 20 -1.49 16.46 7.10
N PHE A 21 -0.52 15.56 6.91
CA PHE A 21 0.42 15.17 7.94
C PHE A 21 1.28 16.34 8.41
N VAL A 22 1.77 17.17 7.49
CA VAL A 22 2.51 18.40 7.82
C VAL A 22 1.67 19.35 8.66
N LYS A 23 0.40 19.55 8.32
CA LYS A 23 -0.51 20.39 9.13
C LYS A 23 -0.72 19.82 10.53
N MET A 24 -0.84 18.51 10.66
CA MET A 24 -1.01 17.85 11.95
C MET A 24 0.26 17.90 12.79
N SER A 25 1.44 17.73 12.18
CA SER A 25 2.72 17.76 12.91
C SER A 25 3.08 19.15 13.44
N MET A 26 2.51 20.21 12.86
CA MET A 26 2.59 21.56 13.43
C MET A 26 1.78 21.72 14.73
N ILE A 27 0.78 20.87 14.97
CA ILE A 27 -0.06 20.86 16.18
C ILE A 27 0.50 19.87 17.20
N ASP A 28 0.87 18.67 16.74
CA ASP A 28 1.47 17.61 17.55
C ASP A 28 2.73 17.07 16.86
N ALA A 29 3.89 17.53 17.31
CA ALA A 29 5.17 17.16 16.73
C ALA A 29 5.52 15.66 16.88
N ASN A 30 4.83 14.94 17.77
CA ASN A 30 5.05 13.51 18.00
C ASN A 30 4.08 12.63 17.19
N ILE A 31 3.20 13.23 16.38
CA ILE A 31 2.28 12.45 15.56
C ILE A 31 3.05 11.65 14.51
N ASN A 32 2.70 10.38 14.39
CA ASN A 32 3.25 9.47 13.40
C ASN A 32 2.13 9.06 12.44
N LEU A 33 2.45 9.01 11.17
CA LEU A 33 1.55 8.61 10.10
C LEU A 33 2.01 7.27 9.55
N VAL A 34 1.07 6.34 9.43
CA VAL A 34 1.21 5.12 8.65
C VAL A 34 0.33 5.22 7.42
N GLU A 35 0.91 4.94 6.27
CA GLU A 35 0.24 4.95 4.97
C GLU A 35 0.34 3.57 4.35
N GLU A 36 -0.74 3.13 3.73
CA GLU A 36 -0.83 1.84 3.09
C GLU A 36 -1.45 2.02 1.71
N TYR A 37 -0.80 1.48 0.68
CA TYR A 37 -1.31 1.49 -0.69
C TYR A 37 -1.14 0.12 -1.31
N TRP A 38 -2.12 -0.32 -2.11
CA TRP A 38 -2.09 -1.65 -2.74
C TRP A 38 -2.97 -1.70 -3.99
N ILE A 39 -2.70 -2.67 -4.85
CA ILE A 39 -3.54 -2.95 -6.02
C ILE A 39 -4.65 -3.93 -5.62
N THR A 40 -5.92 -3.54 -5.74
CA THR A 40 -7.09 -4.41 -5.44
C THR A 40 -7.53 -5.23 -6.64
N SER A 41 -7.34 -4.68 -7.84
CA SER A 41 -7.54 -5.30 -9.15
C SER A 41 -6.54 -4.65 -10.11
N ASP A 42 -6.30 -5.26 -11.28
CA ASP A 42 -5.31 -4.83 -12.28
C ASP A 42 -5.32 -3.32 -12.62
N HIS A 43 -6.39 -2.60 -12.26
CA HIS A 43 -6.62 -1.19 -12.56
C HIS A 43 -7.07 -0.34 -11.36
N THR A 44 -7.03 -0.82 -10.12
CA THR A 44 -7.54 -0.07 -8.96
C THR A 44 -6.55 0.00 -7.81
N LEU A 45 -6.29 1.22 -7.35
CA LEU A 45 -5.47 1.51 -6.17
C LEU A 45 -6.37 1.59 -4.93
N GLY A 46 -6.09 0.75 -3.94
CA GLY A 46 -6.61 0.91 -2.58
C GLY A 46 -5.62 1.69 -1.72
N ASN A 47 -6.13 2.49 -0.79
CA ASN A 47 -5.34 3.22 0.18
C ASN A 47 -5.97 3.20 1.58
N ALA A 48 -5.13 3.30 2.60
CA ALA A 48 -5.53 3.52 3.99
C ALA A 48 -4.47 4.36 4.71
N THR A 49 -4.90 5.14 5.70
CA THR A 49 -3.99 5.93 6.56
C THR A 49 -4.40 5.79 8.01
N ALA A 50 -3.40 5.83 8.90
CA ALA A 50 -3.60 5.77 10.34
C ALA A 50 -2.59 6.70 11.04
N TYR A 51 -3.02 7.32 12.13
CA TYR A 51 -2.19 8.23 12.93
C TYR A 51 -1.97 7.66 14.33
N PHE A 52 -0.76 7.81 14.84
CA PHE A 52 -0.32 7.28 16.14
C PHE A 52 0.42 8.35 16.94
N SER A 53 0.26 8.33 18.25
CA SER A 53 0.93 9.25 19.17
C SER A 53 2.38 8.87 19.48
N THR A 54 2.78 7.64 19.16
CA THR A 54 4.15 7.14 19.34
C THR A 54 4.63 6.44 18.08
N TYR A 55 5.94 6.45 17.87
CA TYR A 55 6.54 5.83 16.69
C TYR A 55 6.48 4.31 16.77
N GLU A 56 6.67 3.76 17.97
CA GLU A 56 6.63 2.33 18.26
C GLU A 56 5.27 1.72 17.90
N MET A 57 4.17 2.35 18.33
CA MET A 57 2.81 1.90 17.95
C MET A 57 2.58 1.98 16.44
N GLY A 58 3.10 3.03 15.79
CA GLY A 58 3.02 3.17 14.34
C GLY A 58 3.76 2.05 13.62
N ILE A 59 4.95 1.67 14.11
CA ILE A 59 5.75 0.57 13.56
C ILE A 59 5.09 -0.79 13.79
N GLU A 60 4.61 -1.07 15.00
CA GLU A 60 3.90 -2.31 15.32
C GLU A 60 2.69 -2.50 14.40
N TYR A 61 1.85 -1.47 14.29
CA TYR A 61 0.71 -1.49 13.37
C TYR A 61 1.15 -1.72 11.93
N ALA A 62 2.18 -1.01 11.48
CA ALA A 62 2.71 -1.15 10.13
C ALA A 62 3.19 -2.58 9.84
N LEU A 63 3.89 -3.22 10.77
CA LEU A 63 4.36 -4.60 10.63
C LEU A 63 3.18 -5.58 10.55
N ASP A 64 2.14 -5.40 11.36
CA ASP A 64 0.90 -6.18 11.26
C ASP A 64 0.25 -6.03 9.88
N ARG A 65 0.25 -4.81 9.32
CA ARG A 65 -0.25 -4.56 7.96
C ARG A 65 0.64 -5.21 6.89
N VAL A 66 1.96 -5.21 7.07
CA VAL A 66 2.90 -5.90 6.17
C VAL A 66 2.58 -7.38 6.16
N ASP A 67 2.49 -8.01 7.32
CA ASP A 67 2.20 -9.45 7.44
C ASP A 67 0.85 -9.78 6.80
N TYR A 68 -0.20 -9.02 7.12
CA TYR A 68 -1.51 -9.18 6.50
C TYR A 68 -1.44 -9.10 4.97
N ARG A 69 -0.73 -8.11 4.41
CA ARG A 69 -0.62 -7.96 2.95
C ARG A 69 0.21 -9.06 2.30
N MET A 70 1.28 -9.51 2.96
CA MET A 70 2.05 -10.66 2.52
C MET A 70 1.18 -11.92 2.45
N THR A 71 0.29 -12.15 3.44
CA THR A 71 -0.64 -13.30 3.38
C THR A 71 -1.60 -13.22 2.20
N LEU A 72 -2.03 -12.02 1.82
CA LEU A 72 -2.90 -11.81 0.67
C LEU A 72 -2.15 -11.93 -0.66
N ASN A 73 -0.87 -11.58 -0.66
CA ASN A 73 0.05 -11.59 -1.80
C ASN A 73 0.84 -12.92 -1.92
N ALA A 74 0.23 -14.04 -1.58
CA ALA A 74 0.89 -15.36 -1.58
C ALA A 74 1.39 -15.79 -2.98
N ASP A 75 0.80 -15.27 -4.05
CA ASP A 75 1.16 -15.50 -5.46
C ASP A 75 2.16 -14.46 -6.00
N GLY A 76 2.51 -13.45 -5.19
CA GLY A 76 3.35 -12.32 -5.60
C GLY A 76 2.70 -11.41 -6.63
N GLN A 77 1.38 -11.52 -6.86
CA GLN A 77 0.65 -10.78 -7.91
C GLN A 77 -0.16 -9.59 -7.38
N LYS A 78 -0.05 -9.26 -6.09
CA LYS A 78 -0.77 -8.17 -5.44
C LYS A 78 0.21 -7.15 -4.85
N PRO A 79 0.71 -6.22 -5.68
CA PRO A 79 1.65 -5.22 -5.24
C PRO A 79 1.07 -4.31 -4.15
N PHE A 80 1.89 -3.97 -3.17
CA PHE A 80 1.56 -3.05 -2.10
C PHE A 80 2.80 -2.30 -1.57
N ILE A 81 2.59 -1.24 -0.81
CA ILE A 81 3.62 -0.54 -0.06
C ILE A 81 3.01 -0.05 1.25
N ILE A 82 3.82 -0.06 2.30
CA ILE A 82 3.49 0.53 3.59
C ILE A 82 4.60 1.49 3.94
N LEU A 83 4.22 2.68 4.40
CA LEU A 83 5.12 3.77 4.74
C LEU A 83 4.83 4.22 6.17
N VAL A 84 5.88 4.51 6.94
CA VAL A 84 5.77 5.24 8.22
C VAL A 84 6.50 6.57 8.06
N ASN A 85 5.78 7.68 8.27
CA ASN A 85 6.27 9.03 8.08
C ASN A 85 6.95 9.20 6.70
N GLY A 86 6.34 8.65 5.66
CA GLY A 86 6.87 8.67 4.29
C GLY A 86 8.04 7.73 4.00
N LYS A 87 8.53 6.94 4.98
CA LYS A 87 9.59 5.94 4.76
C LYS A 87 9.01 4.55 4.57
N ALA A 88 9.37 3.90 3.47
CA ALA A 88 8.96 2.54 3.19
C ALA A 88 9.61 1.58 4.20
N ILE A 89 8.78 0.71 4.76
CA ILE A 89 9.18 -0.30 5.76
C ILE A 89 9.18 -1.71 5.16
N ASN A 90 8.60 -1.87 3.97
CA ASN A 90 8.58 -3.11 3.21
C ASN A 90 9.18 -2.93 1.81
N THR A 91 10.14 -3.76 1.44
CA THR A 91 10.74 -3.84 0.09
C THR A 91 10.16 -4.97 -0.77
N TYR A 92 9.40 -5.90 -0.18
CA TYR A 92 8.84 -7.07 -0.87
C TYR A 92 7.51 -6.80 -1.57
N GLY A 93 6.85 -5.68 -1.26
CA GLY A 93 5.52 -5.36 -1.81
C GLY A 93 5.51 -4.87 -3.26
N GLN A 94 6.64 -4.45 -3.83
CA GLN A 94 6.82 -4.15 -5.27
C GLN A 94 5.84 -3.14 -5.91
N LEU A 95 5.05 -2.36 -5.14
CA LEU A 95 4.11 -1.39 -5.72
C LEU A 95 4.81 -0.35 -6.60
N GLU A 96 5.94 0.20 -6.15
CA GLU A 96 6.69 1.18 -6.94
C GLU A 96 7.25 0.56 -8.24
N ALA A 97 7.75 -0.66 -8.17
CA ALA A 97 8.19 -1.41 -9.35
C ALA A 97 7.04 -1.66 -10.34
N PHE A 98 5.83 -1.96 -9.83
CA PHE A 98 4.63 -2.09 -10.66
C PHE A 98 4.26 -0.76 -11.33
N LEU A 99 4.20 0.33 -10.57
CA LEU A 99 3.84 1.66 -11.08
C LEU A 99 4.87 2.23 -12.08
N ASN A 100 6.13 1.78 -11.99
CA ASN A 100 7.19 2.08 -12.95
C ASN A 100 7.23 1.13 -14.16
N GLY A 101 6.43 0.06 -14.15
CA GLY A 101 6.37 -0.95 -15.21
C GLY A 101 7.51 -1.97 -15.20
N GLU A 102 8.31 -2.01 -14.14
CA GLU A 102 9.39 -2.98 -13.91
C GLU A 102 8.84 -4.33 -13.44
N PHE A 103 7.68 -4.32 -12.78
CA PHE A 103 6.91 -5.50 -12.40
C PHE A 103 5.60 -5.58 -13.20
N LYS A 104 5.21 -6.79 -13.60
CA LYS A 104 3.96 -7.06 -14.31
C LYS A 104 3.18 -8.16 -13.62
N ILE A 105 1.90 -7.89 -13.37
CA ILE A 105 0.95 -8.88 -12.90
C ILE A 105 0.68 -9.87 -14.05
N LYS A 106 0.86 -11.16 -13.82
CA LYS A 106 0.55 -12.24 -14.75
C LYS A 106 -0.92 -12.63 -14.56
N ALA A 107 -1.71 -12.54 -15.64
CA ALA A 107 -3.15 -12.80 -15.62
C ALA A 107 -3.54 -14.29 -15.39
N ASP A 108 -2.58 -15.20 -15.28
CA ASP A 108 -2.82 -16.64 -15.42
C ASP A 108 -3.60 -17.31 -14.27
N ASN A 109 -4.00 -16.63 -13.18
CA ASN A 109 -4.65 -17.31 -12.04
C ASN A 109 -5.70 -16.51 -11.23
N VAL A 110 -6.18 -15.36 -11.72
CA VAL A 110 -7.19 -14.57 -10.97
C VAL A 110 -8.58 -15.25 -11.00
N VAL A 111 -8.86 -16.03 -12.05
CA VAL A 111 -10.17 -16.68 -12.23
C VAL A 111 -10.25 -18.02 -11.49
N GLU A 112 -9.23 -18.87 -11.55
CA GLU A 112 -9.31 -20.20 -10.93
C GLU A 112 -9.22 -20.18 -9.39
N SER A 113 -8.41 -19.29 -8.81
CA SER A 113 -8.20 -19.23 -7.36
C SER A 113 -9.43 -18.74 -6.57
N ASN A 114 -10.19 -17.79 -7.13
CA ASN A 114 -11.42 -17.30 -6.52
C ASN A 114 -12.58 -18.31 -6.63
N VAL A 115 -12.62 -19.11 -7.71
CA VAL A 115 -13.62 -20.16 -7.90
C VAL A 115 -13.36 -21.33 -6.96
N LEU A 116 -12.11 -21.80 -6.81
CA LEU A 116 -11.76 -22.90 -5.89
C LEU A 116 -12.11 -22.60 -4.43
N ARG A 117 -11.99 -21.34 -4.00
CA ARG A 117 -12.29 -20.92 -2.62
C ARG A 117 -13.79 -20.78 -2.32
N LEU A 118 -14.64 -20.69 -3.35
CA LEU A 118 -16.11 -20.67 -3.19
C LEU A 118 -16.72 -22.08 -3.16
N TYR A 119 -15.97 -23.11 -3.57
CA TYR A 119 -16.42 -24.50 -3.64
C TYR A 119 -15.61 -25.46 -2.73
N SER A 120 -14.83 -24.94 -1.78
CA SER A 120 -14.18 -25.69 -0.69
C SER A 120 -14.74 -25.27 0.67
#